data_AF-A0A834YXU8-F1
#
_entry.id   AF-A0A834YXU8-F1
#
_cell.length_a   1.000
_cell.length_b   1.000
_cell.length_c   1.000
_cell.angle_alpha   90.00
_cell.angle_beta   90.00
_cell.angle_gamma   90.00
#
_symmetry.space_group_name_H-M   'P 1'
#
loop_
_entity.id
_entity.type
_entity.pdbx_description
1 polymer ?
#
loop_
_entity_poly.entity_id
_entity_poly.type
_entity_poly.pdbx_seq_one_letter_code
_entity_poly.pdbx_strand_id
1 'polypeptide(L)'
;MDSAILNDIIKRLLKVQGRREKLVQLSEEEILQLCLFSKNIFMQQPNLLELKAPFNICGDIHGQFSDLLRLFKKGGFPPQTNYLFLGDYVDRGRHSLETICLLLAYKIKYPENFYLLRGNHECESINRIYGFYDECKRRFSVRLWKLFNDCFNCLPVAALINQKILCVHGGLSPDLHSLDQIRNLPRPTGVPDKGLLCDLLWSDPSEDVEGWRENYDRGVSYTFGPDKVTEFLQKHDLDLICRAHEMMEDGFKFLAGTQLVTLFSAPNYCGMYGNAAAMMSVDESLLCSLQILKPAKKPIRLKICRKCDIHGQYSDLLRLFENGGFPPQSNYLFLGDYVDRGEQSLETICLLLAYKIKYPKNFFLLRGNHECASINKAYGFYDECKRRFNVRVWNVFNDCFNCLPVAALIDEKILCMHGGLSPDLHSLHQISNLQRPTDVPDTGLLCDLLWSDPSKDVKGWGKNVDRGISFIFGPEKVMEFLQKHDLDLICRAHEVVEDGYKFFAGKRLVTIFSAPNYDGLNNAGAMMCVDDSLMCSFHILKPKPAGSTQLE
;
A
#
# COMPACT_ATOMS: atom_id res chain seq x y z
N MET A 1 -6.88 23.05 -28.53
CA MET A 1 -6.56 21.65 -28.87
C MET A 1 -7.75 21.09 -29.63
N ASP A 2 -7.52 20.21 -30.60
CA ASP A 2 -8.65 19.52 -31.25
C ASP A 2 -9.47 18.76 -30.20
N SER A 3 -10.80 18.92 -30.24
CA SER A 3 -11.70 18.37 -29.22
C SER A 3 -11.71 16.85 -29.22
N ALA A 4 -11.58 16.21 -30.40
CA ALA A 4 -11.56 14.76 -30.49
C ALA A 4 -10.28 14.18 -29.87
N ILE A 5 -9.12 14.80 -30.10
CA ILE A 5 -7.85 14.40 -29.48
C ILE A 5 -7.94 14.55 -27.95
N LEU A 6 -8.41 15.69 -27.45
CA LEU A 6 -8.54 15.92 -26.00
C LEU A 6 -9.47 14.90 -25.33
N ASN A 7 -10.61 14.60 -25.95
CA ASN A 7 -11.56 13.60 -25.45
C ASN A 7 -10.96 12.20 -25.44
N ASP A 8 -10.18 11.84 -26.46
CA ASP A 8 -9.50 10.55 -26.51
C ASP A 8 -8.42 10.41 -25.43
N ILE A 9 -7.62 11.46 -25.19
CA ILE A 9 -6.64 11.50 -24.09
C ILE A 9 -7.32 11.25 -22.74
N ILE A 10 -8.41 11.99 -22.43
CA ILE A 10 -9.16 11.83 -21.19
C ILE A 10 -9.70 10.40 -21.09
N LYS A 11 -10.29 9.87 -22.17
CA LYS A 11 -10.82 8.51 -22.21
C LYS A 11 -9.72 7.47 -21.92
N ARG A 12 -8.53 7.62 -22.50
CA ARG A 12 -7.38 6.74 -22.25
C ARG A 12 -6.90 6.81 -20.80
N LEU A 13 -6.81 8.01 -20.24
CA LEU A 13 -6.41 8.24 -18.85
C LEU A 13 -7.44 7.65 -17.86
N LEU A 14 -8.73 7.75 -18.14
CA LEU A 14 -9.78 7.19 -17.28
C LEU A 14 -9.95 5.67 -17.42
N LYS A 15 -9.57 5.07 -18.56
CA LYS A 15 -9.74 3.63 -18.82
C LYS A 15 -8.97 2.72 -17.85
N VAL A 16 -7.94 3.24 -17.17
CA VAL A 16 -7.18 2.47 -16.17
C VAL A 16 -7.83 2.47 -14.78
N GLN A 17 -9.00 3.10 -14.62
CA GLN A 17 -9.77 3.05 -13.37
C GLN A 17 -10.04 1.58 -12.96
N GLY A 18 -9.61 1.22 -11.75
CA GLY A 18 -9.72 -0.15 -11.21
C GLY A 18 -8.57 -1.10 -11.55
N ARG A 19 -7.57 -0.68 -12.35
CA ARG A 19 -6.36 -1.47 -12.64
C ARG A 19 -5.15 -0.77 -12.03
N ARG A 20 -4.60 -1.31 -10.94
CA ARG A 20 -3.37 -0.77 -10.34
C ARG A 20 -2.19 -0.95 -11.31
N GLU A 21 -1.33 0.07 -11.38
CA GLU A 21 0.01 0.01 -12.02
C GLU A 21 0.07 -0.07 -13.55
N LYS A 22 -1.02 0.20 -14.28
CA LYS A 22 -0.95 0.29 -15.75
C LYS A 22 -0.64 1.70 -16.22
N LEU A 23 0.55 1.88 -16.82
CA LEU A 23 0.92 3.11 -17.52
C LEU A 23 -0.06 3.40 -18.66
N VAL A 24 -0.43 4.68 -18.81
CA VAL A 24 -1.25 5.13 -19.93
C VAL A 24 -0.31 5.56 -21.06
N GLN A 25 -0.54 5.03 -22.26
CA GLN A 25 0.24 5.42 -23.44
C GLN A 25 -0.32 6.73 -23.99
N LEU A 26 0.39 7.82 -23.72
CA LEU A 26 0.25 9.11 -24.39
C LEU A 26 1.52 9.34 -25.25
N SER A 27 1.37 9.97 -26.41
CA SER A 27 2.54 10.38 -27.20
C SER A 27 3.17 11.66 -26.63
N GLU A 28 4.45 11.88 -26.90
CA GLU A 28 5.13 13.12 -26.47
C GLU A 28 4.48 14.37 -27.07
N GLU A 29 3.97 14.29 -28.31
CA GLU A 29 3.24 15.37 -28.97
C GLU A 29 1.92 15.70 -28.27
N GLU A 30 1.17 14.68 -27.84
CA GLU A 30 -0.07 14.89 -27.06
C GLU A 30 0.21 15.63 -25.75
N ILE A 31 1.26 15.22 -25.04
CA ILE A 31 1.65 15.86 -23.76
C ILE A 31 2.13 17.30 -24.01
N LEU A 32 2.90 17.52 -25.08
CA LEU A 32 3.34 18.84 -25.49
C LEU A 32 2.13 19.77 -25.75
N GLN A 33 1.11 19.27 -26.46
CA GLN A 33 -0.13 20.03 -26.67
C GLN A 33 -0.85 20.34 -25.37
N LEU A 34 -0.95 19.38 -24.43
CA LEU A 34 -1.54 19.63 -23.10
C LEU A 34 -0.83 20.78 -22.37
N CYS A 35 0.50 20.78 -22.35
CA CYS A 35 1.28 21.85 -21.72
C CYS A 35 1.07 23.21 -22.40
N LEU A 36 1.12 23.26 -23.74
CA LEU A 36 0.97 24.51 -24.50
C LEU A 36 -0.43 25.13 -24.34
N PHE A 37 -1.48 24.32 -24.50
CA PHE A 37 -2.85 24.83 -24.38
C PHE A 37 -3.19 25.22 -22.94
N SER A 38 -2.76 24.44 -21.94
CA SER A 38 -2.99 24.80 -20.54
C SER A 38 -2.23 26.07 -20.14
N LYS A 39 -0.97 26.22 -20.58
CA LYS A 39 -0.17 27.43 -20.38
C LYS A 39 -0.92 28.68 -20.86
N ASN A 40 -1.49 28.63 -22.07
CA ASN A 40 -2.25 29.75 -22.61
C ASN A 40 -3.47 30.10 -21.75
N ILE A 41 -4.21 29.09 -21.26
CA ILE A 41 -5.36 29.30 -20.36
C ILE A 41 -4.90 29.93 -19.04
N PHE A 42 -3.84 29.40 -18.42
CA PHE A 42 -3.34 29.95 -17.16
C PHE A 42 -2.87 31.40 -17.29
N MET A 43 -2.24 31.76 -18.42
CA MET A 43 -1.82 33.15 -18.69
C MET A 43 -2.99 34.11 -18.94
N GLN A 44 -4.14 33.61 -19.38
CA GLN A 44 -5.36 34.41 -19.57
C GLN A 44 -6.14 34.62 -18.27
N GLN A 45 -6.07 33.66 -17.34
CA GLN A 45 -6.69 33.76 -16.02
C GLN A 45 -5.77 34.49 -15.03
N PRO A 46 -6.28 35.19 -14.00
CA PRO A 46 -5.47 35.96 -13.05
C PRO A 46 -4.66 35.07 -12.10
N ASN A 47 -3.65 35.65 -11.43
CA ASN A 47 -2.84 34.95 -10.40
C ASN A 47 -3.64 34.62 -9.13
N LEU A 48 -4.56 35.52 -8.77
CA LEU A 48 -5.57 35.32 -7.75
C LEU A 48 -6.88 35.03 -8.47
N LEU A 49 -7.28 33.76 -8.49
CA LEU A 49 -8.53 33.34 -9.11
C LEU A 49 -9.71 33.80 -8.25
N GLU A 50 -10.71 34.46 -8.84
CA GLU A 50 -11.93 34.84 -8.13
C GLU A 50 -13.06 33.89 -8.50
N LEU A 51 -13.48 33.07 -7.55
CA LEU A 51 -14.31 31.89 -7.78
C LEU A 51 -15.65 32.00 -7.03
N LYS A 52 -16.69 31.34 -7.56
CA LYS A 52 -18.00 31.24 -6.91
C LYS A 52 -18.36 29.78 -6.65
N ALA A 53 -18.61 29.44 -5.39
CA ALA A 53 -19.09 28.13 -4.96
C ALA A 53 -20.32 27.68 -5.77
N PRO A 54 -20.52 26.36 -5.98
CA PRO A 54 -19.90 25.25 -5.24
C PRO A 54 -18.54 24.79 -5.79
N PHE A 55 -17.67 24.26 -4.92
CA PHE A 55 -16.37 23.65 -5.27
C PHE A 55 -16.02 22.46 -4.39
N ASN A 56 -15.37 21.46 -4.98
CA ASN A 56 -14.53 20.49 -4.25
C ASN A 56 -13.07 20.97 -4.28
N ILE A 57 -12.49 21.15 -3.10
CA ILE A 57 -11.11 21.58 -2.91
C ILE A 57 -10.25 20.37 -2.51
N CYS A 58 -9.16 20.15 -3.24
CA CYS A 58 -8.21 19.06 -3.04
C CYS A 58 -6.81 19.62 -2.74
N GLY A 59 -6.12 19.02 -1.76
CA GLY A 59 -4.69 19.27 -1.50
C GLY A 59 -3.79 18.42 -2.39
N ASP A 60 -2.64 18.04 -1.84
CA ASP A 60 -1.55 17.33 -2.52
C ASP A 60 -1.98 15.99 -3.12
N ILE A 61 -1.43 15.64 -4.29
CA ILE A 61 -1.69 14.37 -5.00
C ILE A 61 -0.41 13.56 -5.23
N HIS A 62 0.72 14.23 -5.49
CA HIS A 62 2.05 13.63 -5.59
C HIS A 62 2.10 12.35 -6.44
N GLY A 63 1.61 12.40 -7.68
CA GLY A 63 1.68 11.28 -8.62
C GLY A 63 0.92 10.02 -8.18
N GLN A 64 0.04 10.07 -7.17
CA GLN A 64 -0.84 8.97 -6.78
C GLN A 64 -2.08 8.89 -7.69
N PHE A 65 -1.85 8.65 -8.98
CA PHE A 65 -2.88 8.70 -10.02
C PHE A 65 -4.12 7.83 -9.73
N SER A 66 -3.93 6.62 -9.19
CA SER A 66 -5.06 5.76 -8.81
C SER A 66 -5.93 6.37 -7.72
N ASP A 67 -5.34 7.11 -6.80
CA ASP A 67 -6.06 7.78 -5.72
C ASP A 67 -6.74 9.06 -6.21
N LEU A 68 -6.15 9.78 -7.17
CA LEU A 68 -6.84 10.86 -7.89
C LEU A 68 -8.13 10.36 -8.55
N LEU A 69 -8.10 9.21 -9.22
CA LEU A 69 -9.31 8.60 -9.80
C LEU A 69 -10.33 8.17 -8.74
N ARG A 70 -9.87 7.78 -7.53
CA ARG A 70 -10.76 7.48 -6.40
C ARG A 70 -11.39 8.75 -5.84
N LEU A 71 -10.66 9.86 -5.79
CA LEU A 71 -11.18 11.18 -5.40
C LEU A 71 -12.28 11.63 -6.36
N PHE A 72 -12.07 11.57 -7.67
CA PHE A 72 -13.12 11.89 -8.64
C PHE A 72 -14.31 10.93 -8.57
N LYS A 73 -14.08 9.64 -8.33
CA LYS A 73 -15.18 8.68 -8.12
C LYS A 73 -16.02 9.04 -6.88
N LYS A 74 -15.40 9.57 -5.83
CA LYS A 74 -16.08 9.95 -4.60
C LYS A 74 -16.77 11.32 -4.70
N GLY A 75 -16.07 12.31 -5.25
CA GLY A 75 -16.54 13.70 -5.33
C GLY A 75 -17.37 14.04 -6.56
N GLY A 76 -17.41 13.17 -7.56
CA GLY A 76 -17.98 13.44 -8.88
C GLY A 76 -16.90 13.75 -9.91
N PHE A 77 -17.05 13.25 -11.13
CA PHE A 77 -16.13 13.62 -12.21
C PHE A 77 -16.44 15.04 -12.72
N PRO A 78 -15.48 15.76 -13.31
CA PRO A 78 -15.78 16.97 -14.08
C PRO A 78 -16.58 16.64 -15.35
N PRO A 79 -17.59 17.45 -15.74
CA PRO A 79 -17.96 18.75 -15.16
C PRO A 79 -19.11 18.67 -14.15
N GLN A 80 -19.51 17.47 -13.69
CA GLN A 80 -20.59 17.31 -12.71
C GLN A 80 -20.29 18.02 -11.39
N THR A 81 -19.00 18.23 -11.10
CA THR A 81 -18.54 18.96 -9.93
C THR A 81 -17.38 19.87 -10.29
N ASN A 82 -17.38 21.09 -9.75
CA ASN A 82 -16.28 22.03 -9.92
C ASN A 82 -15.13 21.66 -8.98
N TYR A 83 -13.90 21.84 -9.43
CA TYR A 83 -12.71 21.49 -8.66
C TYR A 83 -11.71 22.64 -8.56
N LEU A 84 -11.12 22.78 -7.38
CA LEU A 84 -9.93 23.57 -7.12
C LEU A 84 -8.87 22.65 -6.50
N PHE A 85 -7.72 22.48 -7.15
CA PHE A 85 -6.58 21.80 -6.54
C PHE A 85 -5.54 22.81 -6.06
N LEU A 86 -4.96 22.55 -4.89
CA LEU A 86 -4.07 23.49 -4.20
C LEU A 86 -2.61 23.39 -4.62
N GLY A 87 -2.18 22.32 -5.30
CA GLY A 87 -0.80 22.15 -5.76
C GLY A 87 -0.28 20.73 -5.55
N ASP A 88 1.02 20.55 -5.78
CA ASP A 88 1.79 19.33 -5.53
C ASP A 88 1.18 18.10 -6.24
N TYR A 89 1.16 18.21 -7.57
CA TYR A 89 0.63 17.20 -8.48
C TYR A 89 1.65 16.10 -8.76
N VAL A 90 2.92 16.47 -8.81
CA VAL A 90 4.04 15.62 -9.24
C VAL A 90 4.95 15.24 -8.07
N ASP A 91 5.99 14.46 -8.38
CA ASP A 91 6.98 13.92 -7.46
C ASP A 91 6.45 12.90 -6.45
N ARG A 92 7.38 12.16 -5.82
CA ARG A 92 7.19 11.19 -4.72
C ARG A 92 6.39 9.94 -5.08
N GLY A 93 5.30 10.07 -5.83
CA GLY A 93 4.51 8.96 -6.37
C GLY A 93 5.04 8.42 -7.69
N ARG A 94 4.39 7.37 -8.19
CA ARG A 94 4.86 6.57 -9.34
C ARG A 94 4.33 7.04 -10.70
N HIS A 95 3.27 7.85 -10.72
CA HIS A 95 2.50 8.17 -11.92
C HIS A 95 2.23 9.68 -12.01
N SER A 96 3.28 10.48 -11.87
CA SER A 96 3.17 11.94 -11.92
C SER A 96 2.71 12.40 -13.30
N LEU A 97 3.20 11.77 -14.37
CA LEU A 97 2.81 12.10 -15.75
C LEU A 97 1.32 11.88 -16.00
N GLU A 98 0.76 10.73 -15.63
CA GLU A 98 -0.69 10.49 -15.74
C GLU A 98 -1.51 11.48 -14.91
N THR A 99 -1.04 11.77 -13.69
CA THR A 99 -1.69 12.71 -12.77
C THR A 99 -1.78 14.10 -13.40
N ILE A 100 -0.64 14.70 -13.76
CA ILE A 100 -0.64 16.05 -14.31
C ILE A 100 -1.31 16.11 -15.68
N CYS A 101 -1.14 15.09 -16.55
CA CYS A 101 -1.79 15.09 -17.86
C CYS A 101 -3.33 15.08 -17.75
N LEU A 102 -3.89 14.32 -16.79
CA LEU A 102 -5.35 14.33 -16.58
C LEU A 102 -5.84 15.68 -16.05
N LEU A 103 -5.12 16.28 -15.09
CA LEU A 103 -5.45 17.58 -14.53
C LEU A 103 -5.40 18.68 -15.60
N LEU A 104 -4.35 18.71 -16.43
CA LEU A 104 -4.22 19.64 -17.56
C LEU A 104 -5.31 19.40 -18.62
N ALA A 105 -5.61 18.14 -18.94
CA ALA A 105 -6.68 17.83 -19.89
C ALA A 105 -8.05 18.31 -19.39
N TYR A 106 -8.35 18.16 -18.10
CA TYR A 106 -9.57 18.73 -17.51
C TYR A 106 -9.55 20.25 -17.48
N LYS A 107 -8.40 20.89 -17.23
CA LYS A 107 -8.28 22.34 -17.31
C LYS A 107 -8.58 22.87 -18.71
N ILE A 108 -8.09 22.20 -19.76
CA ILE A 108 -8.37 22.57 -21.15
C ILE A 108 -9.84 22.35 -21.49
N LYS A 109 -10.43 21.25 -21.01
CA LYS A 109 -11.81 20.89 -21.33
C LYS A 109 -12.85 21.74 -20.60
N TYR A 110 -12.55 22.13 -19.36
CA TYR A 110 -13.46 22.82 -18.46
C TYR A 110 -12.77 24.02 -17.77
N PRO A 111 -12.31 25.03 -18.54
CA PRO A 111 -11.47 26.11 -18.02
C PRO A 111 -12.14 26.95 -16.92
N GLU A 112 -13.47 26.98 -16.90
CA GLU A 112 -14.30 27.75 -15.95
C GLU A 112 -14.95 26.89 -14.84
N ASN A 113 -14.59 25.59 -14.76
CA ASN A 113 -15.09 24.68 -13.71
C ASN A 113 -13.97 23.89 -13.03
N PHE A 114 -12.75 23.93 -13.59
CA PHE A 114 -11.61 23.16 -13.11
C PHE A 114 -10.39 24.08 -12.97
N TYR A 115 -9.87 24.21 -11.75
CA TYR A 115 -8.81 25.14 -11.40
C TYR A 115 -7.67 24.42 -10.68
N LEU A 116 -6.45 24.85 -11.00
CA LEU A 116 -5.20 24.28 -10.50
C LEU A 116 -4.34 25.43 -9.99
N LEU A 117 -4.00 25.43 -8.71
CA LEU A 117 -3.01 26.33 -8.14
C LEU A 117 -1.60 25.76 -8.29
N ARG A 118 -0.59 26.57 -8.03
CA ARG A 118 0.80 26.14 -8.00
C ARG A 118 1.13 25.61 -6.61
N GLY A 119 1.74 24.42 -6.54
CA GLY A 119 2.43 23.93 -5.34
C GLY A 119 3.93 24.17 -5.41
N ASN A 120 4.65 23.86 -4.33
CA ASN A 120 6.11 24.00 -4.30
C ASN A 120 6.83 22.95 -5.16
N HIS A 121 6.17 21.81 -5.46
CA HIS A 121 6.68 20.79 -6.39
C HIS A 121 6.49 21.16 -7.87
N GLU A 122 5.64 22.13 -8.20
CA GLU A 122 5.56 22.74 -9.53
C GLU A 122 6.68 23.79 -9.74
N CYS A 123 7.90 23.43 -9.32
CA CYS A 123 9.13 24.22 -9.42
C CYS A 123 10.29 23.35 -9.91
N GLU A 124 11.08 23.87 -10.85
CA GLU A 124 12.18 23.15 -11.51
C GLU A 124 13.19 22.60 -10.51
N SER A 125 13.60 23.36 -9.50
CA SER A 125 14.60 22.94 -8.51
C SER A 125 14.13 21.75 -7.66
N ILE A 126 12.83 21.69 -7.34
CA ILE A 126 12.22 20.67 -6.49
C ILE A 126 11.94 19.39 -7.29
N ASN A 127 11.22 19.53 -8.41
CA ASN A 127 10.85 18.37 -9.22
C ASN A 127 12.01 17.78 -10.03
N ARG A 128 13.17 18.44 -9.99
CA ARG A 128 14.44 17.88 -10.43
C ARG A 128 14.91 16.70 -9.58
N ILE A 129 14.66 16.72 -8.28
CA ILE A 129 15.27 15.80 -7.31
C ILE A 129 14.26 14.85 -6.66
N TYR A 130 12.96 15.15 -6.67
CA TYR A 130 11.94 14.36 -5.98
C TYR A 130 11.12 13.41 -6.87
N GLY A 131 11.50 13.27 -8.14
CA GLY A 131 11.14 12.13 -8.99
C GLY A 131 10.57 12.46 -10.36
N PHE A 132 9.97 13.64 -10.57
CA PHE A 132 9.30 13.98 -11.82
C PHE A 132 10.28 14.11 -13.00
N TYR A 133 11.45 14.70 -12.78
CA TYR A 133 12.53 14.74 -13.77
C TYR A 133 12.93 13.33 -14.23
N ASP A 134 13.17 12.43 -13.29
CA ASP A 134 13.56 11.06 -13.61
C ASP A 134 12.43 10.30 -14.31
N GLU A 135 11.17 10.55 -13.94
CA GLU A 135 10.02 9.97 -14.61
C GLU A 135 9.93 10.44 -16.08
N CYS A 136 10.04 11.75 -16.33
CA CYS A 136 10.05 12.32 -17.67
C CYS A 136 11.22 11.82 -18.50
N LYS A 137 12.44 11.84 -17.95
CA LYS A 137 13.67 11.38 -18.63
C LYS A 137 13.58 9.91 -19.00
N ARG A 138 13.04 9.07 -18.11
CA ARG A 138 12.94 7.62 -18.32
C ARG A 138 11.88 7.25 -19.36
N ARG A 139 10.75 7.96 -19.39
CA ARG A 139 9.59 7.60 -20.24
C ARG A 139 9.56 8.35 -21.57
N PHE A 140 10.14 9.54 -21.61
CA PHE A 140 10.11 10.44 -22.75
C PHE A 140 11.48 11.12 -22.90
N SER A 141 11.57 12.40 -22.56
CA SER A 141 12.76 13.22 -22.78
C SER A 141 12.95 14.26 -21.68
N VAL A 142 14.20 14.74 -21.55
CA VAL A 142 14.51 15.91 -20.70
C VAL A 142 13.85 17.18 -21.25
N ARG A 143 13.64 17.25 -22.56
CA ARG A 143 12.93 18.37 -23.20
C ARG A 143 11.48 18.45 -22.72
N LEU A 144 10.80 17.31 -22.57
CA LEU A 144 9.44 17.27 -22.05
C LEU A 144 9.35 17.80 -20.61
N TRP A 145 10.30 17.44 -19.75
CA TRP A 145 10.38 17.98 -18.39
C TRP A 145 10.53 19.51 -18.36
N LYS A 146 11.35 20.09 -19.25
CA LYS A 146 11.47 21.56 -19.38
C LYS A 146 10.14 22.20 -19.80
N LEU A 147 9.43 21.58 -20.75
CA LEU A 147 8.11 22.06 -21.20
C LEU A 147 7.06 22.03 -20.09
N PHE A 148 7.10 21.03 -19.20
CA PHE A 148 6.26 21.03 -18.00
C PHE A 148 6.60 22.20 -17.07
N ASN A 149 7.89 22.46 -16.82
CA ASN A 149 8.29 23.59 -15.98
C ASN A 149 7.91 24.94 -16.61
N ASP A 150 7.98 25.09 -17.93
CA ASP A 150 7.45 26.26 -18.64
C ASP A 150 5.94 26.45 -18.45
N CYS A 151 5.19 25.35 -18.32
CA CYS A 151 3.76 25.38 -18.02
C CYS A 151 3.51 25.71 -16.53
N PHE A 152 4.25 25.08 -15.62
CA PHE A 152 4.16 25.29 -14.17
C PHE A 152 4.49 26.73 -13.76
N ASN A 153 5.44 27.37 -14.45
CA ASN A 153 5.77 28.78 -14.26
C ASN A 153 4.60 29.74 -14.56
N CYS A 154 3.54 29.26 -15.20
CA CYS A 154 2.33 30.03 -15.51
C CYS A 154 1.15 29.74 -14.58
N LEU A 155 1.24 28.77 -13.65
CA LEU A 155 0.12 28.45 -12.76
C LEU A 155 -0.24 29.64 -11.87
N PRO A 156 -1.55 29.88 -11.61
CA PRO A 156 -1.98 30.83 -10.59
C PRO A 156 -1.59 30.31 -9.20
N VAL A 157 -1.46 31.22 -8.24
CA VAL A 157 -0.85 30.90 -6.93
C VAL A 157 -1.85 30.93 -5.79
N ALA A 158 -3.01 31.56 -5.99
CA ALA A 158 -4.07 31.61 -5.01
C ALA A 158 -5.46 31.64 -5.66
N ALA A 159 -6.48 31.28 -4.90
CA ALA A 159 -7.87 31.49 -5.25
C ALA A 159 -8.65 32.11 -4.09
N LEU A 160 -9.68 32.86 -4.41
CA LEU A 160 -10.58 33.51 -3.47
C LEU A 160 -12.02 33.09 -3.81
N ILE A 161 -12.61 32.23 -2.98
CA ILE A 161 -13.97 31.72 -3.18
C ILE A 161 -14.95 32.64 -2.45
N ASN A 162 -15.94 33.16 -3.19
CA ASN A 162 -16.99 34.07 -2.72
C ASN A 162 -16.46 35.26 -1.89
N GLN A 163 -15.22 35.69 -2.12
CA GLN A 163 -14.57 36.75 -1.32
C GLN A 163 -14.45 36.43 0.17
N LYS A 164 -14.55 35.15 0.57
CA LYS A 164 -14.54 34.73 1.99
C LYS A 164 -13.53 33.63 2.30
N ILE A 165 -13.17 32.79 1.34
CA ILE A 165 -12.19 31.70 1.56
C ILE A 165 -10.96 31.93 0.69
N LEU A 166 -9.81 32.22 1.30
CA LEU A 166 -8.53 32.30 0.61
C LEU A 166 -7.91 30.91 0.53
N CYS A 167 -7.58 30.48 -0.68
CA CYS A 167 -6.97 29.19 -0.96
C CYS A 167 -5.54 29.39 -1.50
N VAL A 168 -4.56 28.74 -0.87
CA VAL A 168 -3.13 28.77 -1.24
C VAL A 168 -2.52 27.38 -1.04
N HIS A 169 -1.32 27.10 -1.55
CA HIS A 169 -0.63 25.83 -1.27
C HIS A 169 0.06 25.85 0.10
N GLY A 170 1.00 26.80 0.23
CA GLY A 170 1.78 27.17 1.40
C GLY A 170 0.88 27.79 2.47
N GLY A 171 1.18 29.00 2.87
CA GLY A 171 0.33 29.73 3.79
C GLY A 171 0.43 31.23 3.56
N LEU A 172 0.45 31.97 4.67
CA LEU A 172 0.58 33.42 4.63
C LEU A 172 2.05 33.84 4.43
N SER A 173 2.25 35.10 4.09
CA SER A 173 3.58 35.73 4.00
C SER A 173 3.62 37.00 4.85
N PRO A 174 4.73 37.31 5.53
CA PRO A 174 4.92 38.62 6.17
C PRO A 174 4.87 39.76 5.15
N ASP A 175 5.18 39.49 3.88
CA ASP A 175 5.14 40.46 2.78
C ASP A 175 3.72 40.64 2.20
N LEU A 176 2.74 39.82 2.58
CA LEU A 176 1.37 39.89 2.07
C LEU A 176 0.53 40.88 2.89
N HIS A 177 0.45 42.11 2.42
CA HIS A 177 -0.34 43.18 3.03
C HIS A 177 -1.63 43.50 2.28
N SER A 178 -1.68 43.23 0.98
CA SER A 178 -2.84 43.37 0.11
C SER A 178 -2.92 42.19 -0.86
N LEU A 179 -4.14 41.71 -1.12
CA LEU A 179 -4.40 40.68 -2.13
C LEU A 179 -4.00 41.13 -3.55
N ASP A 180 -3.90 42.44 -3.80
CA ASP A 180 -3.38 42.97 -5.07
C ASP A 180 -1.91 42.61 -5.30
N GLN A 181 -1.13 42.37 -4.25
CA GLN A 181 0.24 41.90 -4.41
C GLN A 181 0.28 40.52 -5.08
N ILE A 182 -0.71 39.65 -4.78
CA ILE A 182 -0.87 38.35 -5.44
C ILE A 182 -1.30 38.56 -6.90
N ARG A 183 -2.29 39.43 -7.14
CA ARG A 183 -2.78 39.74 -8.50
C ARG A 183 -1.64 40.19 -9.42
N ASN A 184 -0.71 40.98 -8.89
CA ASN A 184 0.39 41.61 -9.64
C ASN A 184 1.68 40.78 -9.70
N LEU A 185 1.72 39.56 -9.15
CA LEU A 185 2.90 38.69 -9.31
C LEU A 185 3.18 38.44 -10.81
N PRO A 186 4.44 38.50 -11.26
CA PRO A 186 4.75 38.27 -12.67
C PRO A 186 4.55 36.79 -13.04
N ARG A 187 4.05 36.53 -14.25
CA ARG A 187 4.07 35.21 -14.88
C ARG A 187 4.48 35.31 -16.35
N PRO A 188 5.20 34.33 -16.93
CA PRO A 188 5.77 33.16 -16.25
C PRO A 188 6.90 33.55 -15.29
N THR A 189 7.04 32.82 -14.18
CA THR A 189 8.15 33.02 -13.22
C THR A 189 8.57 31.70 -12.58
N GLY A 190 9.87 31.54 -12.30
CA GLY A 190 10.34 30.53 -11.36
C GLY A 190 9.97 30.90 -9.92
N VAL A 191 10.01 29.94 -9.00
CA VAL A 191 9.80 30.21 -7.57
C VAL A 191 11.13 30.72 -6.98
N PRO A 192 11.18 31.92 -6.40
CA PRO A 192 12.37 32.45 -5.75
C PRO A 192 12.63 31.73 -4.41
N ASP A 193 13.85 31.83 -3.90
CA ASP A 193 14.22 31.23 -2.61
C ASP A 193 13.61 31.96 -1.40
N LYS A 194 13.05 33.17 -1.58
CA LYS A 194 12.44 34.00 -0.53
C LYS A 194 11.41 34.99 -1.08
N GLY A 195 10.62 35.58 -0.18
CA GLY A 195 9.63 36.62 -0.46
C GLY A 195 8.25 36.05 -0.79
N LEU A 196 7.29 36.94 -1.09
CA LEU A 196 5.87 36.61 -1.22
C LEU A 196 5.55 35.31 -1.98
N LEU A 197 6.09 35.11 -3.19
CA LEU A 197 5.80 33.90 -3.98
C LEU A 197 6.37 32.63 -3.32
N CYS A 198 7.53 32.71 -2.68
CA CYS A 198 8.09 31.60 -1.94
C CYS A 198 7.16 31.24 -0.78
N ASP A 199 6.76 32.23 0.01
CA ASP A 199 5.98 32.01 1.23
C ASP A 199 4.58 31.45 0.96
N LEU A 200 3.90 31.94 -0.09
CA LEU A 200 2.60 31.41 -0.53
C LEU A 200 2.65 29.92 -0.90
N LEU A 201 3.84 29.37 -1.17
CA LEU A 201 4.05 27.97 -1.53
C LEU A 201 4.73 27.14 -0.44
N TRP A 202 5.37 27.77 0.55
CA TRP A 202 6.27 27.08 1.49
C TRP A 202 6.00 27.33 2.98
N SER A 203 5.26 28.38 3.34
CA SER A 203 5.03 28.67 4.76
C SER A 203 4.06 27.66 5.39
N ASP A 204 4.22 27.44 6.69
CA ASP A 204 3.37 26.55 7.49
C ASP A 204 2.77 27.26 8.71
N PRO A 205 1.52 26.94 9.08
CA PRO A 205 0.99 27.38 10.36
C PRO A 205 1.62 26.58 11.52
N SER A 206 1.82 27.21 12.67
CA SER A 206 2.32 26.54 13.89
C SER A 206 1.61 27.08 15.13
N GLU A 207 1.05 26.18 15.95
CA GLU A 207 0.39 26.55 17.21
C GLU A 207 1.38 26.97 18.31
N ASP A 208 2.66 26.60 18.14
CA ASP A 208 3.74 26.89 19.10
C ASP A 208 4.48 28.21 18.80
N VAL A 209 4.02 28.96 17.80
CA VAL A 209 4.61 30.21 17.35
C VAL A 209 3.61 31.34 17.57
N GLU A 210 4.07 32.43 18.17
CA GLU A 210 3.39 33.72 18.15
C GLU A 210 4.04 34.59 17.07
N GLY A 211 3.25 35.16 16.17
CA GLY A 211 3.75 35.97 15.08
C GLY A 211 4.37 35.16 13.94
N TRP A 212 5.57 35.57 13.50
CA TRP A 212 6.34 34.94 12.42
C TRP A 212 7.65 34.39 12.96
N ARG A 213 8.07 33.21 12.49
CA ARG A 213 9.38 32.62 12.78
C ARG A 213 9.95 31.98 11.52
N GLU A 214 11.27 31.97 11.35
CA GLU A 214 11.89 31.22 10.24
C GLU A 214 11.51 29.73 10.32
N ASN A 215 11.22 29.10 9.19
CA ASN A 215 10.89 27.68 9.14
C ASN A 215 12.17 26.85 9.07
N TYR A 216 12.73 26.54 10.24
CA TYR A 216 13.97 25.75 10.35
C TYR A 216 13.80 24.30 9.92
N ASP A 217 12.60 23.73 10.03
CA ASP A 217 12.33 22.34 9.66
C ASP A 217 12.39 22.14 8.14
N ARG A 218 11.90 23.13 7.37
CA ARG A 218 12.01 23.13 5.90
C ARG A 218 13.28 23.78 5.38
N GLY A 219 13.88 24.70 6.16
CA GLY A 219 15.01 25.52 5.73
C GLY A 219 14.66 26.59 4.69
N VAL A 220 13.36 26.91 4.53
CA VAL A 220 12.85 27.89 3.56
C VAL A 220 11.54 28.51 4.09
N SER A 221 11.32 29.80 3.83
CA SER A 221 10.14 30.55 4.29
C SER A 221 9.97 30.60 5.82
N TYR A 222 8.74 30.78 6.29
CA TYR A 222 8.37 31.06 7.66
C TYR A 222 7.31 30.08 8.19
N THR A 223 7.26 29.97 9.51
CA THR A 223 6.11 29.50 10.26
C THR A 223 5.32 30.69 10.80
N PHE A 224 4.00 30.56 10.92
CA PHE A 224 3.13 31.63 11.42
C PHE A 224 2.08 31.15 12.42
N GLY A 225 1.83 31.98 13.43
CA GLY A 225 0.93 31.66 14.54
C GLY A 225 -0.57 31.86 14.24
N PRO A 226 -1.45 31.34 15.13
CA PRO A 226 -2.88 31.61 15.08
C PRO A 226 -3.25 33.10 15.13
N ASP A 227 -2.41 33.91 15.78
CA ASP A 227 -2.56 35.37 15.83
C ASP A 227 -2.47 35.99 14.43
N LYS A 228 -1.54 35.51 13.59
CA LYS A 228 -1.38 35.99 12.21
C LYS A 228 -2.49 35.52 11.29
N VAL A 229 -3.03 34.33 11.50
CA VAL A 229 -4.25 33.87 10.82
C VAL A 229 -5.42 34.82 11.13
N THR A 230 -5.66 35.07 12.42
CA THR A 230 -6.77 35.91 12.89
C THR A 230 -6.65 37.35 12.37
N GLU A 231 -5.46 37.95 12.51
CA GLU A 231 -5.16 39.30 12.04
C GLU A 231 -5.41 39.43 10.54
N PHE A 232 -4.93 38.47 9.75
CA PHE A 232 -5.07 38.49 8.30
C PHE A 232 -6.54 38.40 7.86
N LEU A 233 -7.29 37.44 8.43
CA LEU A 233 -8.71 37.25 8.11
C LEU A 233 -9.54 38.49 8.44
N GLN A 234 -9.33 39.08 9.63
CA GLN A 234 -10.03 40.31 10.04
C GLN A 234 -9.70 41.48 9.12
N LYS A 235 -8.42 41.67 8.79
CA LYS A 235 -7.97 42.76 7.92
C LYS A 235 -8.57 42.70 6.52
N HIS A 236 -8.79 41.49 6.00
CA HIS A 236 -9.25 41.27 4.63
C HIS A 236 -10.73 40.89 4.52
N ASP A 237 -11.48 40.90 5.64
CA ASP A 237 -12.88 40.47 5.73
C ASP A 237 -13.13 39.05 5.18
N LEU A 238 -12.24 38.12 5.56
CA LEU A 238 -12.29 36.71 5.18
C LEU A 238 -12.69 35.83 6.36
N ASP A 239 -13.25 34.66 6.06
CA ASP A 239 -13.73 33.72 7.07
C ASP A 239 -12.77 32.51 7.26
N LEU A 240 -12.06 32.10 6.21
CA LEU A 240 -11.26 30.87 6.20
C LEU A 240 -10.03 30.98 5.29
N ILE A 241 -8.91 30.42 5.74
CA ILE A 241 -7.77 30.05 4.90
C ILE A 241 -7.80 28.54 4.65
N CYS A 242 -7.80 28.12 3.39
CA CYS A 242 -7.70 26.72 2.98
C CYS A 242 -6.34 26.47 2.34
N ARG A 243 -5.56 25.54 2.86
CA ARG A 243 -4.19 25.26 2.40
C ARG A 243 -3.83 23.78 2.33
N ALA A 244 -2.64 23.42 1.85
CA ALA A 244 -2.20 22.02 1.66
C ALA A 244 -0.80 21.71 2.22
N HIS A 245 0.14 21.12 1.47
CA HIS A 245 1.61 21.01 1.72
C HIS A 245 2.09 20.17 2.93
N GLU A 246 1.27 20.01 3.97
CA GLU A 246 1.57 19.23 5.16
C GLU A 246 0.70 17.99 5.19
N MET A 247 1.34 16.83 5.36
CA MET A 247 0.64 15.56 5.50
C MET A 247 -0.12 15.53 6.83
N MET A 248 -1.43 15.32 6.74
CA MET A 248 -2.33 15.19 7.89
C MET A 248 -2.83 13.76 8.03
N GLU A 249 -2.88 13.24 9.26
CA GLU A 249 -3.27 11.84 9.55
C GLU A 249 -4.65 11.48 8.98
N ASP A 250 -5.66 12.32 9.22
CA ASP A 250 -7.01 12.14 8.68
C ASP A 250 -7.20 12.79 7.29
N GLY A 251 -6.13 13.30 6.70
CA GLY A 251 -6.14 14.05 5.45
C GLY A 251 -6.56 15.51 5.61
N PHE A 252 -6.93 15.96 6.80
CA PHE A 252 -7.13 17.38 7.11
C PHE A 252 -6.76 17.72 8.56
N LYS A 253 -6.53 19.00 8.84
CA LYS A 253 -6.42 19.54 10.20
C LYS A 253 -6.92 20.98 10.25
N PHE A 254 -7.71 21.33 11.26
CA PHE A 254 -8.06 22.72 11.55
C PHE A 254 -7.06 23.34 12.53
N LEU A 255 -6.77 24.62 12.33
CA LEU A 255 -5.96 25.46 13.21
C LEU A 255 -6.68 26.78 13.49
N ALA A 256 -6.21 27.53 14.49
CA ALA A 256 -6.74 28.84 14.87
C ALA A 256 -8.28 28.83 15.08
N GLY A 257 -8.79 27.85 15.84
CA GLY A 257 -10.23 27.77 16.14
C GLY A 257 -11.14 27.58 14.93
N THR A 258 -10.66 26.89 13.88
CA THR A 258 -11.31 26.60 12.58
C THR A 258 -11.14 27.67 11.49
N GLN A 259 -10.36 28.71 11.75
CA GLN A 259 -10.07 29.78 10.78
C GLN A 259 -9.06 29.40 9.70
N LEU A 260 -8.30 28.32 9.88
CA LEU A 260 -7.43 27.74 8.86
C LEU A 260 -7.66 26.23 8.79
N VAL A 261 -7.74 25.70 7.57
CA VAL A 261 -7.78 24.26 7.31
C VAL A 261 -6.64 23.86 6.39
N THR A 262 -5.89 22.84 6.80
CA THR A 262 -4.93 22.14 5.95
C THR A 262 -5.59 20.90 5.36
N LEU A 263 -5.50 20.70 4.05
CA LEU A 263 -6.00 19.55 3.31
C LEU A 263 -4.84 18.78 2.66
N PHE A 264 -4.89 17.46 2.76
CA PHE A 264 -3.93 16.57 2.10
C PHE A 264 -4.71 15.46 1.39
N SER A 265 -4.53 15.31 0.08
CA SER A 265 -5.39 14.46 -0.75
C SER A 265 -4.71 13.17 -1.26
N ALA A 266 -3.50 12.87 -0.78
CA ALA A 266 -2.78 11.64 -1.10
C ALA A 266 -2.81 10.65 0.09
N PRO A 267 -3.62 9.56 0.03
CA PRO A 267 -3.74 8.62 1.14
C PRO A 267 -2.55 7.65 1.18
N ASN A 268 -2.14 7.24 2.38
CA ASN A 268 -0.94 6.45 2.63
C ASN A 268 0.26 6.98 1.84
N TYR A 269 0.54 8.26 2.07
CA TYR A 269 1.54 9.03 1.36
C TYR A 269 2.88 8.29 1.31
N CYS A 270 3.54 8.33 0.15
CA CYS A 270 4.77 7.58 -0.13
C CYS A 270 4.71 6.06 0.16
N GLY A 271 3.52 5.50 0.42
CA GLY A 271 3.31 4.12 0.84
C GLY A 271 3.73 3.80 2.28
N MET A 272 3.97 4.81 3.13
CA MET A 272 4.59 4.65 4.45
C MET A 272 3.79 5.22 5.62
N TYR A 273 3.04 6.31 5.42
CA TYR A 273 2.46 7.06 6.55
C TYR A 273 1.10 6.55 7.02
N GLY A 274 0.38 5.77 6.21
CA GLY A 274 -0.95 5.25 6.60
C GLY A 274 -2.07 6.29 6.70
N ASN A 275 -1.79 7.57 6.43
CA ASN A 275 -2.75 8.67 6.50
C ASN A 275 -3.94 8.51 5.54
N ALA A 276 -5.09 9.07 5.89
CA ALA A 276 -6.18 9.28 4.96
C ALA A 276 -5.93 10.49 4.07
N ALA A 277 -6.74 10.61 3.01
CA ALA A 277 -6.85 11.80 2.19
C ALA A 277 -8.17 12.52 2.49
N ALA A 278 -8.21 13.83 2.41
CA ALA A 278 -9.44 14.61 2.47
C ALA A 278 -9.65 15.46 1.22
N MET A 279 -10.90 15.80 0.98
CA MET A 279 -11.35 16.79 0.01
C MET A 279 -12.46 17.60 0.69
N MET A 280 -12.41 18.91 0.59
CA MET A 280 -13.40 19.79 1.19
C MET A 280 -14.42 20.25 0.15
N SER A 281 -15.69 19.94 0.36
CA SER A 281 -16.79 20.44 -0.45
C SER A 281 -17.34 21.72 0.16
N VAL A 282 -17.32 22.80 -0.60
CA VAL A 282 -17.92 24.10 -0.28
C VAL A 282 -19.17 24.25 -1.12
N ASP A 283 -20.33 24.38 -0.49
CA ASP A 283 -21.60 24.60 -1.21
C ASP A 283 -21.89 26.09 -1.46
N GLU A 284 -23.01 26.39 -2.13
CA GLU A 284 -23.42 27.76 -2.47
C GLU A 284 -23.65 28.67 -1.24
N SER A 285 -23.92 28.07 -0.08
CA SER A 285 -24.08 28.77 1.20
C SER A 285 -22.76 28.91 1.98
N LEU A 286 -21.65 28.47 1.39
CA LEU A 286 -20.31 28.39 1.99
C LEU A 286 -20.21 27.39 3.15
N LEU A 287 -21.16 26.45 3.26
CA LEU A 287 -21.02 25.35 4.18
C LEU A 287 -19.90 24.42 3.69
N CYS A 288 -18.90 24.23 4.54
CA CYS A 288 -17.75 23.37 4.28
C CYS A 288 -17.99 21.97 4.88
N SER A 289 -17.87 20.92 4.06
CA SER A 289 -17.95 19.52 4.48
C SER A 289 -16.75 18.73 4.00
N LEU A 290 -16.28 17.76 4.78
CA LEU A 290 -15.08 16.99 4.50
C LEU A 290 -15.40 15.58 4.03
N GLN A 291 -14.82 15.20 2.89
CA GLN A 291 -14.93 13.85 2.33
C GLN A 291 -13.60 13.10 2.52
N ILE A 292 -13.58 12.13 3.44
CA ILE A 292 -12.36 11.38 3.77
C ILE A 292 -12.19 10.10 2.94
N LEU A 293 -11.07 9.95 2.26
CA LEU A 293 -10.66 8.78 1.51
C LEU A 293 -9.55 8.04 2.27
N LYS A 294 -9.90 6.94 2.94
CA LYS A 294 -8.91 6.08 3.62
C LYS A 294 -7.99 5.38 2.60
N PRO A 295 -6.75 4.99 2.98
CA PRO A 295 -5.88 4.17 2.15
C PRO A 295 -6.62 2.99 1.54
N ALA A 296 -6.40 2.73 0.25
CA ALA A 296 -6.90 1.50 -0.33
C ALA A 296 -6.14 0.32 0.29
N LYS A 297 -6.86 -0.67 0.84
CA LYS A 297 -6.25 -1.94 1.26
C LYS A 297 -5.35 -2.45 0.13
N LYS A 298 -4.10 -2.80 0.40
CA LYS A 298 -3.19 -3.35 -0.62
C LYS A 298 -3.69 -4.75 -0.98
N PRO A 299 -4.08 -5.02 -2.24
CA PRO A 299 -4.36 -6.37 -2.63
C PRO A 299 -3.03 -7.11 -2.62
N ILE A 300 -3.02 -8.25 -1.94
CA ILE A 300 -1.84 -9.09 -1.88
C ILE A 300 -2.10 -10.30 -2.76
N ARG A 301 -1.45 -10.40 -3.93
CA ARG A 301 -1.28 -11.71 -4.57
C ARG A 301 -0.31 -12.51 -3.72
N LEU A 302 -0.84 -13.33 -2.83
CA LEU A 302 -0.08 -14.24 -1.97
C LEU A 302 -0.18 -15.64 -2.53
N LYS A 303 0.96 -16.26 -2.83
CA LYS A 303 1.02 -17.71 -3.02
C LYS A 303 1.17 -18.33 -1.65
N ILE A 304 0.13 -19.00 -1.21
CA ILE A 304 0.17 -19.82 0.01
C ILE A 304 0.69 -21.18 -0.40
N CYS A 305 1.93 -21.42 -0.02
CA CYS A 305 2.53 -22.71 -0.17
C CYS A 305 2.58 -23.34 1.21
N ARG A 306 2.31 -24.63 1.33
CA ARG A 306 3.08 -25.35 2.33
C ARG A 306 4.49 -25.49 1.77
N LYS A 307 5.51 -25.37 2.60
CA LYS A 307 6.84 -25.91 2.30
C LYS A 307 7.49 -25.96 3.67
N CYS A 308 7.97 -27.08 4.17
CA CYS A 308 8.14 -28.36 3.49
C CYS A 308 6.95 -29.30 3.84
N ASP A 309 6.73 -30.32 3.04
CA ASP A 309 7.35 -31.56 3.45
C ASP A 309 8.09 -32.26 2.34
N ILE A 310 8.89 -31.49 1.63
CA ILE A 310 9.90 -32.11 0.80
C ILE A 310 10.89 -32.91 1.63
N HIS A 311 10.88 -32.89 2.97
CA HIS A 311 11.81 -33.68 3.76
C HIS A 311 13.26 -33.50 3.32
N GLY A 312 13.68 -32.28 2.97
CA GLY A 312 14.98 -32.10 2.32
C GLY A 312 15.12 -32.65 0.88
N GLN A 313 14.08 -32.78 0.05
CA GLN A 313 14.22 -32.90 -1.41
C GLN A 313 14.34 -31.50 -2.01
N TYR A 314 15.50 -30.88 -1.82
CA TYR A 314 15.81 -29.54 -2.33
C TYR A 314 15.44 -29.35 -3.83
N SER A 315 15.46 -30.41 -4.63
CA SER A 315 15.06 -30.36 -6.05
C SER A 315 13.59 -29.95 -6.27
N ASP A 316 12.64 -30.41 -5.44
CA ASP A 316 11.24 -30.00 -5.61
C ASP A 316 10.98 -28.60 -5.02
N LEU A 317 11.86 -28.14 -4.12
CA LEU A 317 11.85 -26.76 -3.66
C LEU A 317 12.12 -25.81 -4.83
N LEU A 318 13.09 -26.15 -5.66
CA LEU A 318 13.41 -25.38 -6.86
C LEU A 318 12.26 -25.44 -7.88
N ARG A 319 11.67 -26.62 -8.13
CA ARG A 319 10.49 -26.77 -9.01
C ARG A 319 9.32 -25.89 -8.59
N LEU A 320 9.08 -25.75 -7.29
CA LEU A 320 8.02 -24.87 -6.80
C LEU A 320 8.29 -23.41 -7.19
N PHE A 321 9.55 -22.94 -7.10
CA PHE A 321 9.90 -21.57 -7.52
C PHE A 321 9.91 -21.40 -9.04
N GLU A 322 10.28 -22.43 -9.81
CA GLU A 322 10.18 -22.40 -11.28
C GLU A 322 8.72 -22.23 -11.73
N ASN A 323 7.80 -23.00 -11.14
CA ASN A 323 6.37 -22.92 -11.46
C ASN A 323 5.70 -21.68 -10.85
N GLY A 324 6.15 -21.28 -9.66
CA GLY A 324 5.58 -20.18 -8.90
C GLY A 324 6.23 -18.82 -9.17
N GLY A 325 7.31 -18.74 -9.94
CA GLY A 325 8.10 -17.52 -10.08
C GLY A 325 8.95 -17.22 -8.84
N PHE A 326 10.11 -16.60 -9.05
CA PHE A 326 11.05 -16.31 -7.97
C PHE A 326 10.67 -15.03 -7.19
N PRO A 327 11.05 -14.92 -5.90
CA PRO A 327 11.02 -13.65 -5.19
C PRO A 327 11.99 -12.63 -5.80
N PRO A 328 11.66 -11.32 -5.82
CA PRO A 328 10.48 -10.70 -5.22
C PRO A 328 9.27 -10.60 -6.18
N GLN A 329 9.36 -11.14 -7.39
CA GLN A 329 8.27 -11.05 -8.37
C GLN A 329 7.02 -11.83 -7.92
N SER A 330 7.18 -12.79 -7.02
CA SER A 330 6.08 -13.52 -6.37
C SER A 330 6.20 -13.47 -4.85
N ASN A 331 5.04 -13.34 -4.18
CA ASN A 331 4.96 -13.39 -2.72
C ASN A 331 4.66 -14.82 -2.26
N TYR A 332 5.31 -15.24 -1.19
CA TYR A 332 5.18 -16.58 -0.63
C TYR A 332 4.87 -16.54 0.86
N LEU A 333 3.88 -17.31 1.27
CA LEU A 333 3.64 -17.69 2.66
C LEU A 333 3.87 -19.19 2.79
N PHE A 334 4.80 -19.61 3.65
CA PHE A 334 5.08 -21.01 3.97
C PHE A 334 4.49 -21.40 5.31
N LEU A 335 3.77 -22.52 5.36
CA LEU A 335 3.00 -22.91 6.55
C LEU A 335 3.75 -23.73 7.62
N GLY A 336 5.00 -24.12 7.40
CA GLY A 336 5.82 -24.87 8.37
C GLY A 336 6.33 -26.22 7.85
N ASP A 337 6.97 -26.99 8.73
CA ASP A 337 7.64 -28.27 8.52
C ASP A 337 8.73 -28.22 7.46
N TYR A 338 9.84 -27.53 7.71
CA TYR A 338 10.93 -27.27 6.77
C TYR A 338 12.01 -28.35 6.72
N VAL A 339 12.15 -29.12 7.81
CA VAL A 339 13.28 -30.03 8.09
C VAL A 339 12.78 -31.46 8.37
N ASP A 340 13.70 -32.42 8.46
CA ASP A 340 13.51 -33.85 8.78
C ASP A 340 13.17 -34.78 7.61
N ARG A 341 13.29 -36.10 7.86
CA ARG A 341 12.84 -37.26 7.08
C ARG A 341 13.35 -37.41 5.64
N GLY A 342 14.25 -36.54 5.19
CA GLY A 342 15.02 -36.82 3.97
C GLY A 342 16.27 -35.98 3.87
N GLU A 343 16.86 -35.93 2.67
CA GLU A 343 18.32 -35.92 2.56
C GLU A 343 19.01 -34.55 2.63
N GLN A 344 18.29 -33.45 2.36
CA GLN A 344 18.85 -32.10 2.21
C GLN A 344 18.06 -31.03 3.03
N SER A 345 17.83 -31.29 4.32
CA SER A 345 17.09 -30.34 5.17
C SER A 345 17.85 -29.03 5.32
N LEU A 346 19.18 -29.10 5.47
CA LEU A 346 20.03 -27.91 5.63
C LEU A 346 19.96 -26.96 4.43
N GLU A 347 20.08 -27.46 3.20
CA GLU A 347 19.96 -26.69 1.97
C GLU A 347 18.59 -25.99 1.89
N THR A 348 17.55 -26.74 2.26
CA THR A 348 16.17 -26.28 2.19
C THR A 348 15.92 -25.12 3.14
N ILE A 349 16.21 -25.28 4.44
CA ILE A 349 15.98 -24.22 5.41
C ILE A 349 16.91 -23.02 5.18
N CYS A 350 18.16 -23.23 4.78
CA CYS A 350 19.08 -22.14 4.47
C CYS A 350 18.59 -21.27 3.32
N LEU A 351 18.07 -21.87 2.23
CA LEU A 351 17.53 -21.08 1.11
C LEU A 351 16.28 -20.28 1.52
N LEU A 352 15.38 -20.88 2.29
CA LEU A 352 14.18 -20.20 2.79
C LEU A 352 14.53 -19.01 3.69
N LEU A 353 15.47 -19.19 4.62
CA LEU A 353 15.95 -18.12 5.49
C LEU A 353 16.66 -17.02 4.68
N ALA A 354 17.47 -17.38 3.67
CA ALA A 354 18.12 -16.41 2.80
C ALA A 354 17.09 -15.54 2.03
N TYR A 355 16.03 -16.15 1.49
CA TYR A 355 14.95 -15.39 0.87
C TYR A 355 14.17 -14.53 1.87
N LYS A 356 13.93 -15.02 3.09
CA LYS A 356 13.30 -14.22 4.14
C LYS A 356 14.13 -12.98 4.49
N ILE A 357 15.45 -13.13 4.62
CA ILE A 357 16.38 -12.03 4.88
C ILE A 357 16.39 -11.03 3.72
N LYS A 358 16.46 -11.53 2.48
CA LYS A 358 16.56 -10.68 1.29
C LYS A 358 15.23 -9.98 0.93
N TYR A 359 14.09 -10.62 1.16
CA TYR A 359 12.77 -10.14 0.76
C TYR A 359 11.74 -10.22 1.91
N PRO A 360 11.97 -9.51 3.03
CA PRO A 360 11.20 -9.69 4.26
C PRO A 360 9.72 -9.31 4.14
N LYS A 361 9.36 -8.50 3.13
CA LYS A 361 7.99 -8.04 2.83
C LYS A 361 7.24 -8.92 1.82
N ASN A 362 7.91 -9.90 1.22
CA ASN A 362 7.35 -10.74 0.15
C ASN A 362 7.44 -12.23 0.50
N PHE A 363 8.27 -12.61 1.48
CA PHE A 363 8.55 -13.98 1.85
C PHE A 363 8.26 -14.18 3.33
N PHE A 364 7.35 -15.10 3.66
CA PHE A 364 6.85 -15.33 5.01
C PHE A 364 6.97 -16.81 5.37
N LEU A 365 7.41 -17.09 6.60
CA LEU A 365 7.63 -18.43 7.14
C LEU A 365 6.81 -18.55 8.41
N LEU A 366 5.97 -19.59 8.51
CA LEU A 366 5.29 -19.99 9.74
C LEU A 366 5.98 -21.20 10.35
N ARG A 367 5.74 -21.44 11.63
CA ARG A 367 6.25 -22.60 12.35
C ARG A 367 5.34 -23.81 12.15
N GLY A 368 5.91 -24.97 11.85
CA GLY A 368 5.27 -26.26 11.90
C GLY A 368 5.70 -27.08 13.13
N ASN A 369 5.19 -28.30 13.24
CA ASN A 369 5.52 -29.18 14.36
C ASN A 369 6.92 -29.79 14.23
N HIS A 370 7.46 -29.90 13.02
CA HIS A 370 8.85 -30.33 12.79
C HIS A 370 9.89 -29.25 13.13
N GLU A 371 9.48 -28.00 13.35
CA GLU A 371 10.34 -26.95 13.94
C GLU A 371 10.42 -27.05 15.48
N CYS A 372 9.98 -28.15 16.07
CA CYS A 372 10.16 -28.46 17.49
C CYS A 372 11.42 -29.31 17.71
N ALA A 373 12.26 -28.92 18.66
CA ALA A 373 13.53 -29.60 18.94
C ALA A 373 13.38 -31.10 19.25
N SER A 374 12.31 -31.50 19.94
CA SER A 374 12.01 -32.91 20.22
C SER A 374 11.72 -33.70 18.95
N ILE A 375 10.96 -33.11 18.03
CA ILE A 375 10.55 -33.73 16.76
C ILE A 375 11.73 -33.80 15.81
N ASN A 376 12.42 -32.68 15.55
CA ASN A 376 13.53 -32.68 14.59
C ASN A 376 14.78 -33.42 15.07
N LYS A 377 14.85 -33.70 16.37
CA LYS A 377 15.81 -34.65 16.90
C LYS A 377 15.44 -36.10 16.63
N ALA A 378 14.16 -36.44 16.69
CA ALA A 378 13.67 -37.80 16.45
C ALA A 378 13.65 -38.18 14.97
N TYR A 379 13.48 -37.21 14.06
CA TYR A 379 13.23 -37.46 12.64
C TYR A 379 14.36 -37.05 11.69
N GLY A 380 15.56 -36.79 12.20
CA GLY A 380 16.81 -36.84 11.44
C GLY A 380 17.55 -35.52 11.23
N PHE A 381 16.94 -34.34 11.45
CA PHE A 381 17.65 -33.07 11.28
C PHE A 381 18.80 -32.89 12.28
N TYR A 382 18.63 -33.34 13.52
CA TYR A 382 19.72 -33.37 14.51
C TYR A 382 20.92 -34.17 13.99
N ASP A 383 20.67 -35.38 13.47
CA ASP A 383 21.72 -36.25 12.95
C ASP A 383 22.36 -35.67 11.69
N GLU A 384 21.59 -35.02 10.81
CA GLU A 384 22.12 -34.31 9.64
C GLU A 384 23.10 -33.20 10.07
N CYS A 385 22.67 -32.33 10.99
CA CYS A 385 23.48 -31.23 11.53
C CYS A 385 24.75 -31.76 12.22
N LYS A 386 24.61 -32.79 13.06
CA LYS A 386 25.72 -33.40 13.78
C LYS A 386 26.72 -34.08 12.84
N ARG A 387 26.24 -34.79 11.82
CA ARG A 387 27.06 -35.52 10.84
C ARG A 387 27.81 -34.57 9.90
N ARG A 388 27.17 -33.52 9.40
CA ARG A 388 27.76 -32.60 8.42
C ARG A 388 28.57 -31.48 9.06
N PHE A 389 28.20 -31.08 10.28
CA PHE A 389 28.83 -29.97 11.00
C PHE A 389 29.03 -30.34 12.47
N ASN A 390 28.18 -29.84 13.38
CA ASN A 390 28.22 -30.14 14.80
C ASN A 390 26.88 -29.80 15.47
N VAL A 391 26.71 -30.21 16.73
CA VAL A 391 25.48 -30.01 17.52
C VAL A 391 25.16 -28.52 17.77
N ARG A 392 26.16 -27.62 17.75
CA ARG A 392 25.89 -26.18 17.93
C ARG A 392 25.06 -25.61 16.78
N VAL A 393 25.26 -26.09 15.56
CA VAL A 393 24.44 -25.68 14.40
C VAL A 393 22.97 -26.04 14.61
N TRP A 394 22.69 -27.25 15.11
CA TRP A 394 21.33 -27.68 15.44
C TRP A 394 20.70 -26.81 16.54
N ASN A 395 21.45 -26.45 17.59
CA ASN A 395 20.94 -25.54 18.63
C ASN A 395 20.54 -24.17 18.03
N VAL A 396 21.38 -23.58 17.19
CA VAL A 396 21.12 -22.27 16.56
C VAL A 396 19.88 -22.31 15.66
N PHE A 397 19.65 -23.42 14.94
CA PHE A 397 18.41 -23.57 14.17
C PHE A 397 17.18 -23.62 15.08
N ASN A 398 17.23 -24.34 16.20
CA ASN A 398 16.10 -24.38 17.14
C ASN A 398 15.84 -23.02 17.79
N ASP A 399 16.88 -22.25 18.12
CA ASP A 399 16.73 -20.86 18.60
C ASP A 399 16.00 -20.00 17.54
N CYS A 400 16.34 -20.17 16.26
CA CYS A 400 15.68 -19.50 15.15
C CYS A 400 14.21 -19.96 15.00
N PHE A 401 13.96 -21.27 15.05
CA PHE A 401 12.63 -21.86 14.95
C PHE A 401 11.69 -21.39 16.07
N ASN A 402 12.22 -21.22 17.27
CA ASN A 402 11.48 -20.69 18.41
C ASN A 402 10.98 -19.25 18.18
N CYS A 403 11.56 -18.51 17.24
CA CYS A 403 11.13 -17.16 16.86
C CYS A 403 10.04 -17.12 15.77
N LEU A 404 9.78 -18.24 15.08
CA LEU A 404 8.86 -18.26 13.93
C LEU A 404 7.40 -17.97 14.36
N PRO A 405 6.64 -17.18 13.58
CA PRO A 405 5.21 -16.98 13.82
C PRO A 405 4.44 -18.28 13.54
N VAL A 406 3.27 -18.48 14.17
CA VAL A 406 2.50 -19.74 14.06
C VAL A 406 1.26 -19.61 13.19
N ALA A 407 0.84 -18.38 12.87
CA ALA A 407 -0.26 -18.10 11.98
C ALA A 407 -0.02 -16.82 11.17
N ALA A 408 -0.72 -16.71 10.05
CA ALA A 408 -0.81 -15.49 9.26
C ALA A 408 -2.26 -15.22 8.87
N LEU A 409 -2.61 -13.94 8.71
CA LEU A 409 -3.93 -13.52 8.26
C LEU A 409 -3.78 -12.78 6.93
N ILE A 410 -4.47 -13.26 5.90
CA ILE A 410 -4.43 -12.69 4.55
C ILE A 410 -5.71 -11.89 4.32
N ASP A 411 -5.52 -10.60 4.06
CA ASP A 411 -6.57 -9.61 3.83
C ASP A 411 -7.73 -9.67 4.84
N GLU A 412 -7.41 -10.01 6.10
CA GLU A 412 -8.39 -10.16 7.19
C GLU A 412 -9.46 -11.25 6.94
N LYS A 413 -9.30 -12.07 5.90
CA LYS A 413 -10.32 -13.04 5.46
C LYS A 413 -9.85 -14.49 5.41
N ILE A 414 -8.56 -14.74 5.20
CA ILE A 414 -8.03 -16.10 5.17
C ILE A 414 -7.03 -16.29 6.32
N LEU A 415 -7.38 -17.15 7.27
CA LEU A 415 -6.48 -17.51 8.36
C LEU A 415 -5.61 -18.70 7.96
N CYS A 416 -4.31 -18.54 8.07
CA CYS A 416 -3.31 -19.52 7.68
C CYS A 416 -2.55 -20.02 8.90
N MET A 417 -2.37 -21.32 9.04
CA MET A 417 -1.63 -21.95 10.14
C MET A 417 -1.06 -23.30 9.72
N HIS A 418 -0.26 -23.94 10.58
CA HIS A 418 0.25 -25.28 10.29
C HIS A 418 -0.78 -26.37 10.55
N GLY A 419 -1.15 -26.56 11.82
CA GLY A 419 -2.13 -27.54 12.27
C GLY A 419 -3.55 -27.01 12.08
N GLY A 420 -4.29 -26.82 13.17
CA GLY A 420 -5.70 -26.47 13.07
C GLY A 420 -6.21 -25.65 14.25
N LEU A 421 -7.52 -25.70 14.46
CA LEU A 421 -8.17 -24.93 15.51
C LEU A 421 -7.91 -25.54 16.88
N SER A 422 -7.89 -24.69 17.91
CA SER A 422 -7.79 -25.10 19.32
C SER A 422 -9.10 -24.83 20.06
N PRO A 423 -9.51 -25.68 21.01
CA PRO A 423 -10.61 -25.35 21.92
C PRO A 423 -10.32 -24.09 22.74
N ASP A 424 -9.05 -23.76 22.96
CA ASP A 424 -8.62 -22.57 23.71
C ASP A 424 -8.56 -21.29 22.83
N LEU A 425 -8.75 -21.42 21.51
CA LEU A 425 -8.72 -20.30 20.58
C LEU A 425 -10.10 -19.63 20.51
N HIS A 426 -10.28 -18.58 21.30
CA HIS A 426 -11.51 -17.79 21.34
C HIS A 426 -11.40 -16.43 20.62
N SER A 427 -10.18 -15.92 20.45
CA SER A 427 -9.86 -14.66 19.79
C SER A 427 -8.53 -14.75 19.04
N LEU A 428 -8.45 -14.16 17.85
CA LEU A 428 -7.20 -14.06 17.09
C LEU A 428 -6.11 -13.28 17.84
N HIS A 429 -6.48 -12.39 18.78
CA HIS A 429 -5.53 -11.68 19.62
C HIS A 429 -4.72 -12.62 20.54
N GLN A 430 -5.27 -13.78 20.91
CA GLN A 430 -4.53 -14.80 21.68
C GLN A 430 -3.31 -15.31 20.89
N ILE A 431 -3.43 -15.42 19.56
CA ILE A 431 -2.31 -15.80 18.69
C ILE A 431 -1.27 -14.68 18.66
N SER A 432 -1.71 -13.42 18.56
CA SER A 432 -0.80 -12.26 18.57
C SER A 432 0.01 -12.12 19.87
N ASN A 433 -0.54 -12.61 20.98
CA ASN A 433 0.07 -12.52 22.31
C ASN A 433 0.96 -13.71 22.68
N LEU A 434 1.07 -14.71 21.81
CA LEU A 434 2.00 -15.83 22.02
C LEU A 434 3.44 -15.30 22.09
N GLN A 435 4.10 -15.61 23.20
CA GLN A 435 5.47 -15.19 23.45
C GLN A 435 6.41 -15.90 22.48
N ARG A 436 7.38 -15.15 21.94
CA ARG A 436 8.45 -15.68 21.08
C ARG A 436 9.76 -14.95 21.45
N PRO A 437 10.90 -15.66 21.57
CA PRO A 437 11.09 -17.08 21.32
C PRO A 437 10.43 -17.98 22.38
N THR A 438 9.93 -19.15 21.97
CA THR A 438 9.35 -20.12 22.91
C THR A 438 9.45 -21.54 22.35
N ASP A 439 9.65 -22.52 23.24
CA ASP A 439 9.47 -23.94 22.89
C ASP A 439 7.98 -24.27 22.83
N VAL A 440 7.62 -25.28 22.03
CA VAL A 440 6.23 -25.73 21.92
C VAL A 440 5.90 -26.63 23.11
N PRO A 441 4.89 -26.29 23.94
CA PRO A 441 4.46 -27.13 25.05
C PRO A 441 3.70 -28.37 24.55
N ASP A 442 3.58 -29.38 25.41
CA ASP A 442 2.84 -30.61 25.11
C ASP A 442 1.31 -30.43 25.08
N THR A 443 0.81 -29.28 25.57
CA THR A 443 -0.64 -28.95 25.63
C THR A 443 -0.89 -27.44 25.44
N GLY A 444 -2.13 -27.09 25.11
CA GLY A 444 -2.63 -25.71 25.06
C GLY A 444 -2.53 -25.08 23.67
N LEU A 445 -2.91 -23.82 23.57
CA LEU A 445 -3.10 -23.12 22.29
C LEU A 445 -1.94 -23.28 21.29
N LEU A 446 -0.69 -23.07 21.72
CA LEU A 446 0.47 -23.18 20.83
C LEU A 446 0.65 -24.61 20.30
N CYS A 447 0.45 -25.61 21.15
CA CYS A 447 0.48 -27.02 20.74
C CYS A 447 -0.61 -27.28 19.69
N ASP A 448 -1.83 -26.85 19.96
CA ASP A 448 -2.99 -27.15 19.12
C ASP A 448 -2.92 -26.50 17.74
N LEU A 449 -2.39 -25.28 17.64
CA LEU A 449 -2.16 -24.60 16.36
C LEU A 449 -1.17 -25.35 15.45
N LEU A 450 -0.35 -26.25 16.00
CA LEU A 450 0.64 -27.03 15.26
C LEU A 450 0.23 -28.49 15.06
N TRP A 451 -0.67 -29.04 15.89
CA TRP A 451 -0.93 -30.49 15.96
C TRP A 451 -2.38 -30.93 15.80
N SER A 452 -3.36 -30.02 15.93
CA SER A 452 -4.78 -30.42 15.84
C SER A 452 -5.16 -30.81 14.41
N ASP A 453 -6.17 -31.68 14.24
CA ASP A 453 -6.60 -32.22 12.93
C ASP A 453 -8.13 -32.11 12.69
N PRO A 454 -8.60 -31.77 11.48
CA PRO A 454 -10.02 -31.85 11.14
C PRO A 454 -10.47 -33.30 11.00
N SER A 455 -11.61 -33.67 11.60
CA SER A 455 -12.20 -35.01 11.44
C SER A 455 -13.69 -34.93 11.12
N LYS A 456 -14.16 -35.78 10.20
CA LYS A 456 -15.59 -35.92 9.88
C LYS A 456 -16.33 -36.77 10.91
N ASP A 457 -15.58 -37.55 11.69
CA ASP A 457 -16.14 -38.57 12.59
C ASP A 457 -16.39 -38.03 14.00
N VAL A 458 -16.06 -36.75 14.25
CA VAL A 458 -16.29 -36.07 15.52
C VAL A 458 -17.30 -34.94 15.36
N LYS A 459 -18.16 -34.80 16.38
CA LYS A 459 -19.03 -33.63 16.56
C LYS A 459 -18.48 -32.80 17.73
N GLY A 460 -18.04 -31.59 17.44
CA GLY A 460 -17.37 -30.69 18.38
C GLY A 460 -15.87 -30.94 18.40
N TRP A 461 -15.34 -31.13 19.62
CA TRP A 461 -13.94 -31.41 19.88
C TRP A 461 -13.78 -32.88 20.33
N GLY A 462 -12.70 -33.53 19.90
CA GLY A 462 -12.30 -34.86 20.37
C GLY A 462 -10.80 -34.91 20.65
N LYS A 463 -10.33 -35.89 21.42
CA LYS A 463 -8.89 -36.11 21.60
C LYS A 463 -8.31 -36.75 20.33
N ASN A 464 -7.14 -36.31 19.91
CA ASN A 464 -6.45 -36.91 18.77
C ASN A 464 -5.67 -38.16 19.21
N VAL A 465 -6.32 -39.33 19.15
CA VAL A 465 -5.73 -40.61 19.57
C VAL A 465 -4.62 -41.05 18.62
N ASP A 466 -4.74 -40.74 17.33
CA ASP A 466 -3.77 -41.13 16.29
C ASP A 466 -2.43 -40.40 16.47
N ARG A 467 -2.47 -39.12 16.84
CA ARG A 467 -1.27 -38.33 17.15
C ARG A 467 -0.76 -38.55 18.58
N GLY A 468 -1.64 -38.92 19.50
CA GLY A 468 -1.36 -38.97 20.94
C GLY A 468 -1.18 -37.58 21.58
N ILE A 469 -1.44 -36.50 20.85
CA ILE A 469 -1.29 -35.11 21.28
C ILE A 469 -2.36 -34.23 20.62
N SER A 470 -2.78 -33.16 21.30
CA SER A 470 -3.80 -32.21 20.82
C SER A 470 -5.19 -32.83 20.54
N PHE A 471 -5.98 -32.16 19.70
CA PHE A 471 -7.40 -32.40 19.47
C PHE A 471 -7.72 -32.65 18.00
N ILE A 472 -8.84 -33.32 17.78
CA ILE A 472 -9.56 -33.34 16.51
C ILE A 472 -10.81 -32.45 16.59
N PHE A 473 -11.23 -31.88 15.46
CA PHE A 473 -12.42 -31.00 15.42
C PHE A 473 -13.33 -31.25 14.23
N GLY A 474 -14.63 -31.10 14.47
CA GLY A 474 -15.69 -31.30 13.48
C GLY A 474 -15.91 -30.12 12.54
N PRO A 475 -16.66 -30.31 11.44
CA PRO A 475 -16.94 -29.26 10.46
C PRO A 475 -17.71 -28.07 11.03
N GLU A 476 -18.57 -28.29 12.03
CA GLU A 476 -19.28 -27.22 12.71
C GLU A 476 -18.37 -26.27 13.48
N LYS A 477 -17.24 -26.74 14.03
CA LYS A 477 -16.25 -25.87 14.70
C LYS A 477 -15.53 -24.96 13.73
N VAL A 478 -15.29 -25.41 12.50
CA VAL A 478 -14.78 -24.54 11.43
C VAL A 478 -15.78 -23.44 11.11
N MET A 479 -17.05 -23.79 10.92
CA MET A 479 -18.10 -22.83 10.57
C MET A 479 -18.33 -21.80 11.67
N GLU A 480 -18.44 -22.25 12.92
CA GLU A 480 -18.60 -21.41 14.11
C GLU A 480 -17.44 -20.40 14.22
N PHE A 481 -16.21 -20.87 14.06
CA PHE A 481 -15.01 -20.03 14.14
C PHE A 481 -14.98 -18.96 13.05
N LEU A 482 -15.22 -19.35 11.79
CA LEU A 482 -15.20 -18.43 10.66
C LEU A 482 -16.28 -17.35 10.80
N GLN A 483 -17.50 -17.74 11.20
CA GLN A 483 -18.60 -16.79 11.42
C GLN A 483 -18.28 -15.83 12.57
N LYS A 484 -17.75 -16.34 13.68
CA LYS A 484 -17.40 -15.52 14.86
C LYS A 484 -16.34 -14.47 14.55
N HIS A 485 -15.40 -14.78 13.67
CA HIS A 485 -14.26 -13.93 13.35
C HIS A 485 -14.36 -13.21 12.00
N ASP A 486 -15.51 -13.28 11.32
CA ASP A 486 -15.75 -12.71 9.99
C ASP A 486 -14.69 -13.13 8.94
N LEU A 487 -14.34 -14.42 8.95
CA LEU A 487 -13.36 -15.02 8.04
C LEU A 487 -14.04 -15.84 6.94
N ASP A 488 -13.39 -15.90 5.78
CA ASP A 488 -13.88 -16.64 4.61
C ASP A 488 -13.30 -18.05 4.49
N LEU A 489 -12.07 -18.26 4.96
CA LEU A 489 -11.37 -19.53 4.78
C LEU A 489 -10.32 -19.75 5.87
N ILE A 490 -10.18 -21.00 6.32
CA ILE A 490 -8.97 -21.47 7.01
C ILE A 490 -8.11 -22.25 6.03
N CYS A 491 -6.86 -21.85 5.90
CA CYS A 491 -5.84 -22.56 5.15
C CYS A 491 -4.86 -23.20 6.13
N ARG A 492 -4.67 -24.52 6.05
CA ARG A 492 -3.74 -25.23 6.90
C ARG A 492 -2.78 -26.13 6.14
N ALA A 493 -1.79 -26.61 6.87
CA ALA A 493 -0.86 -27.65 6.47
C ALA A 493 -1.07 -28.88 7.39
N HIS A 494 0.00 -29.54 7.81
CA HIS A 494 0.04 -30.74 8.64
C HIS A 494 -0.24 -32.10 7.96
N GLU A 495 -1.42 -32.41 7.40
CA GLU A 495 -1.73 -33.77 6.91
C GLU A 495 -1.38 -34.05 5.44
N VAL A 496 -0.91 -35.28 5.15
CA VAL A 496 -0.70 -35.78 3.78
C VAL A 496 -2.04 -36.00 3.09
N VAL A 497 -2.18 -35.50 1.86
CA VAL A 497 -3.39 -35.65 1.06
C VAL A 497 -3.05 -36.05 -0.38
N GLU A 498 -3.84 -36.94 -0.96
CA GLU A 498 -3.55 -37.60 -2.24
C GLU A 498 -3.31 -36.62 -3.40
N ASP A 499 -4.19 -35.63 -3.56
CA ASP A 499 -4.11 -34.64 -4.64
C ASP A 499 -3.25 -33.41 -4.30
N GLY A 500 -2.55 -33.43 -3.16
CA GLY A 500 -1.81 -32.27 -2.64
C GLY A 500 -2.67 -31.19 -2.00
N TYR A 501 -4.00 -31.25 -2.09
CA TYR A 501 -4.90 -30.42 -1.30
C TYR A 501 -6.22 -31.15 -1.00
N LYS A 502 -6.92 -30.76 0.07
CA LYS A 502 -8.21 -31.33 0.46
C LYS A 502 -9.09 -30.29 1.12
N PHE A 503 -10.35 -30.20 0.69
CA PHE A 503 -11.34 -29.35 1.34
C PHE A 503 -12.07 -30.06 2.48
N PHE A 504 -12.46 -29.28 3.47
CA PHE A 504 -13.25 -29.69 4.63
C PHE A 504 -14.34 -28.63 4.93
N ALA A 505 -15.34 -29.00 5.73
CA ALA A 505 -16.44 -28.13 6.16
C ALA A 505 -17.08 -27.31 5.02
N GLY A 506 -17.49 -27.97 3.93
CA GLY A 506 -18.13 -27.27 2.80
C GLY A 506 -17.20 -26.31 2.05
N LYS A 507 -15.91 -26.65 1.93
CA LYS A 507 -14.84 -25.81 1.31
C LYS A 507 -14.47 -24.56 2.12
N ARG A 508 -14.77 -24.55 3.42
CA ARG A 508 -14.45 -23.45 4.34
C ARG A 508 -13.15 -23.67 5.12
N LEU A 509 -12.58 -24.87 5.01
CA LEU A 509 -11.20 -25.16 5.38
C LEU A 509 -10.52 -25.90 4.23
N VAL A 510 -9.26 -25.57 3.95
CA VAL A 510 -8.41 -26.29 3.00
C VAL A 510 -7.12 -26.73 3.67
N THR A 511 -6.78 -28.00 3.52
CA THR A 511 -5.47 -28.56 3.86
C THR A 511 -4.62 -28.60 2.60
N ILE A 512 -3.40 -28.07 2.65
CA ILE A 512 -2.43 -28.07 1.55
C ILE A 512 -1.23 -28.95 1.93
N PHE A 513 -0.81 -29.79 0.99
CA PHE A 513 0.38 -30.61 1.06
C PHE A 513 1.21 -30.42 -0.20
N SER A 514 2.41 -29.86 -0.09
CA SER A 514 3.19 -29.42 -1.27
C SER A 514 4.28 -30.39 -1.70
N ALA A 515 4.38 -31.56 -1.06
CA ALA A 515 5.43 -32.53 -1.31
C ALA A 515 4.91 -33.76 -2.06
N PRO A 516 5.35 -34.00 -3.31
CA PRO A 516 4.94 -35.18 -4.06
C PRO A 516 5.73 -36.43 -3.67
N ASN A 517 5.09 -37.59 -3.79
CA ASN A 517 5.67 -38.92 -3.50
C ASN A 517 6.26 -39.05 -2.09
N TYR A 518 5.55 -38.50 -1.12
CA TYR A 518 5.87 -38.54 0.29
C TYR A 518 5.99 -39.96 0.81
N ASP A 519 7.10 -40.34 1.44
CA ASP A 519 7.35 -41.69 1.97
C ASP A 519 7.00 -42.83 0.98
N GLY A 520 7.12 -42.57 -0.34
CA GLY A 520 6.77 -43.53 -1.39
C GLY A 520 5.26 -43.72 -1.62
N LEU A 521 4.40 -42.86 -1.06
CA LEU A 521 2.94 -42.93 -1.15
C LEU A 521 2.37 -42.44 -2.50
N ASN A 522 3.22 -42.00 -3.44
CA ASN A 522 2.83 -41.53 -4.78
C ASN A 522 1.76 -40.42 -4.81
N ASN A 523 1.62 -39.64 -3.73
CA ASN A 523 0.72 -38.49 -3.68
C ASN A 523 1.25 -37.33 -4.55
N ALA A 524 0.37 -36.42 -4.95
CA ALA A 524 0.76 -35.14 -5.53
C ALA A 524 1.08 -34.11 -4.44
N GLY A 525 1.88 -33.10 -4.81
CA GLY A 525 1.98 -31.84 -4.08
C GLY A 525 1.06 -30.78 -4.68
N ALA A 526 0.70 -29.75 -3.92
CA ALA A 526 0.00 -28.57 -4.44
C ALA A 526 0.52 -27.25 -3.86
N MET A 527 0.39 -26.17 -4.63
CA MET A 527 0.59 -24.79 -4.19
C MET A 527 -0.71 -24.02 -4.40
N MET A 528 -1.20 -23.31 -3.36
CA MET A 528 -2.37 -22.46 -3.48
C MET A 528 -1.96 -21.03 -3.85
N CYS A 529 -2.59 -20.49 -4.88
CA CYS A 529 -2.45 -19.10 -5.30
C CYS A 529 -3.71 -18.35 -4.88
N VAL A 530 -3.54 -17.30 -4.07
CA VAL A 530 -4.60 -16.35 -3.73
C VAL A 530 -4.35 -15.07 -4.52
N ASP A 531 -5.35 -14.69 -5.31
CA ASP A 531 -5.30 -13.45 -6.07
C ASP A 531 -5.89 -12.25 -5.29
N ASP A 532 -5.90 -11.09 -5.96
CA ASP A 532 -6.35 -9.82 -5.40
C ASP A 532 -7.86 -9.79 -5.06
N SER A 533 -8.63 -10.76 -5.54
CA SER A 533 -10.05 -10.94 -5.25
C SER A 533 -10.31 -12.06 -4.23
N LEU A 534 -9.25 -12.55 -3.57
CA LEU A 534 -9.27 -13.71 -2.67
C LEU A 534 -9.70 -15.01 -3.34
N MET A 535 -9.67 -15.06 -4.67
CA MET A 535 -9.92 -16.30 -5.40
C MET A 535 -8.73 -17.23 -5.23
N CYS A 536 -9.03 -18.44 -4.75
CA CYS A 536 -8.04 -19.48 -4.51
C CYS A 536 -7.96 -20.41 -5.72
N SER A 537 -6.76 -20.58 -6.26
CA SER A 537 -6.44 -21.56 -7.31
C SER A 537 -5.30 -22.47 -6.86
N PHE A 538 -5.19 -23.66 -7.46
CA PHE A 538 -4.20 -24.66 -7.06
C PHE A 538 -3.32 -25.07 -8.24
N HIS A 539 -2.02 -25.09 -8.03
CA HIS A 539 -1.04 -25.65 -8.97
C HIS A 539 -0.56 -26.99 -8.43
N ILE A 540 -0.77 -28.05 -9.20
CA ILE A 540 -0.43 -29.43 -8.80
C ILE A 540 0.99 -29.78 -9.25
N LEU A 541 1.79 -30.26 -8.30
CA LEU A 541 3.14 -30.78 -8.48
C LEU A 541 3.07 -32.31 -8.51
N LYS A 542 3.19 -32.91 -9.70
CA LYS A 542 3.20 -34.37 -9.82
C LYS A 542 4.55 -34.97 -9.40
N PRO A 543 4.55 -36.21 -8.86
CA PRO A 543 5.75 -37.03 -8.67
C PRO A 543 6.62 -37.08 -9.93
N LYS A 544 7.95 -37.13 -9.76
CA LYS A 544 8.85 -37.43 -10.88
C LYS A 544 8.75 -38.93 -11.22
N PRO A 545 8.81 -39.32 -12.50
CA PRO A 545 8.86 -40.73 -12.89
C PRO A 545 10.10 -41.41 -12.29
N ALA A 546 9.97 -42.66 -11.84
CA ALA A 546 11.11 -43.45 -11.39
C ALA A 546 12.15 -43.57 -12.51
N GLY A 547 13.37 -43.09 -12.27
CA GLY A 547 14.47 -43.13 -13.24
C GLY A 547 14.88 -41.79 -13.86
N SER A 548 14.26 -40.66 -13.51
CA SER A 548 14.76 -39.34 -13.91
C SER A 548 15.96 -38.92 -13.03
N THR A 549 17.15 -39.40 -13.37
CA THR A 549 18.41 -38.77 -12.94
C THR A 549 18.67 -37.52 -13.79
N GLN A 550 18.96 -36.40 -13.15
CA GLN A 550 19.70 -35.25 -13.69
C GLN A 550 20.70 -34.92 -12.58
N LEU A 551 22.03 -35.05 -12.70
CA LEU A 551 22.98 -34.50 -13.69
C LEU A 551 22.73 -33.02 -14.02
N GLU A 552 23.66 -32.24 -13.45
CA GLU A 552 23.95 -30.79 -13.52
C GLU A 552 23.12 -29.82 -12.67
#